data_AF-A0A1U7CKR5-F1
#
_entry.id   AF-A0A1U7CKR5-F1
#
_cell.length_a   1.000
_cell.length_b   1.000
_cell.length_c   1.000
_cell.angle_alpha   90.00
_cell.angle_beta   90.00
_cell.angle_gamma   90.00
#
_symmetry.space_group_name_H-M   'P 1'
#
loop_
_entity.id
_entity.type
_entity.pdbx_description
1 polymer ?
#
loop_
_entity_poly.entity_id
_entity_poly.type
_entity_poly.pdbx_seq_one_letter_code
_entity_poly.pdbx_strand_id
1 'polypeptide(L)'
;MRTPLARFLGSTLALVLLLGVSLASSGFEDGAKPPSKDPGKAEPQTPIEVNEWSIWVGNPGQTTINSLKFYRNPMPNSVGTSRPKLDDKELAAKFPIAPVSIVQFFGDPSKDVDVDLRVKKGSVLSHWPASKEYTGRLHWFGAELKNEPPAGVPQSYLPDDHWLHKLRENASALYLRYESHYERFIAYDAELTIPIPVKLRGGPDEYTLQNMTNRRLVDVAVIAPSDDGFRVGWLDELPAAATDKQAEEEAKEKEKKAAEAKKAVDPAKKAADDKAKADGLFREAEEKPKEKEEALPPLPAEGDATVQARVDQLLNQSITLVVEHAPRRELLNMVGTQARLRLEFDDRAIAKEKIDLTQPTGLKAAGVAIRDALADLLGNVGLSYRVTEEGRLYITTAARLAEEANKKGAVVEGPPVKLVMSQPRKPTDPSYHELTRDAMTRRLEGQGLRKDVVQLILDTHGKALFEPGELIVLAHLARETIDETVVLDVFPPPKKFVRSALVVVHGVDPRLQDRARQLVKQLGDKAYKTRESAESRLLALGPVAVPALEDALRDKDVEIAFRAERLLLKLNRSVP
;
A
#
# COMPACT_ATOMS: atom_id res chain seq x y z
N MET A 1 66.52 10.05 -42.91
CA MET A 1 67.68 10.85 -42.45
C MET A 1 67.51 11.14 -40.97
N ARG A 2 68.52 10.75 -40.16
CA ARG A 2 68.86 11.16 -38.79
C ARG A 2 67.76 11.17 -37.69
N THR A 3 67.81 10.12 -36.86
CA THR A 3 67.65 10.10 -35.39
C THR A 3 68.69 11.00 -34.67
N PRO A 4 68.77 11.18 -33.30
CA PRO A 4 68.03 10.55 -32.16
C PRO A 4 67.79 11.42 -30.87
N LEU A 5 67.29 10.74 -29.80
CA LEU A 5 67.68 10.83 -28.35
C LEU A 5 67.08 12.01 -27.52
N ALA A 6 66.24 11.85 -26.48
CA ALA A 6 66.14 10.98 -25.28
C ALA A 6 66.91 11.47 -24.01
N ARG A 7 66.26 11.27 -22.84
CA ARG A 7 66.76 11.17 -21.44
C ARG A 7 66.86 12.49 -20.61
N PHE A 8 66.70 12.57 -19.28
CA PHE A 8 66.20 11.77 -18.13
C PHE A 8 66.26 12.70 -16.87
N LEU A 9 65.74 12.21 -15.73
CA LEU A 9 65.94 12.68 -14.33
C LEU A 9 65.09 13.89 -13.89
N GLY A 10 64.32 13.88 -12.81
CA GLY A 10 64.28 13.01 -11.63
C GLY A 10 64.78 13.76 -10.40
N SER A 11 63.90 14.12 -9.46
CA SER A 11 64.15 14.07 -8.01
C SER A 11 62.94 14.57 -7.19
N THR A 12 62.51 13.69 -6.30
CA THR A 12 61.84 13.86 -5.00
C THR A 12 62.16 15.14 -4.21
N LEU A 13 61.16 15.76 -3.57
CA LEU A 13 61.15 16.01 -2.11
C LEU A 13 59.81 16.57 -1.56
N ALA A 14 59.40 15.97 -0.44
CA ALA A 14 58.80 16.57 0.77
C ALA A 14 57.44 17.29 0.72
N LEU A 15 56.42 16.48 1.00
CA LEU A 15 55.40 16.67 2.05
C LEU A 15 55.74 17.73 3.13
N VAL A 16 54.92 18.79 3.24
CA VAL A 16 54.56 19.41 4.54
C VAL A 16 53.08 19.81 4.49
N LEU A 17 52.30 19.15 5.34
CA LEU A 17 50.93 19.48 5.73
C LEU A 17 50.88 20.88 6.37
N LEU A 18 49.86 21.67 6.03
CA LEU A 18 49.20 22.56 6.98
C LEU A 18 47.69 22.56 6.69
N LEU A 19 47.02 21.72 7.47
CA LEU A 19 45.58 21.62 7.65
C LEU A 19 45.04 22.92 8.27
N GLY A 20 43.94 23.44 7.71
CA GLY A 20 43.26 24.61 8.24
C GLY A 20 41.96 24.92 7.52
N VAL A 21 41.12 23.92 7.24
CA VAL A 21 39.71 24.15 6.90
C VAL A 21 38.86 23.14 7.65
N SER A 22 38.11 23.65 8.62
CA SER A 22 37.10 22.95 9.38
C SER A 22 35.94 22.55 8.46
N LEU A 23 35.89 21.28 8.04
CA LEU A 23 34.68 20.65 7.54
C LEU A 23 33.85 20.23 8.75
N ALA A 24 32.79 21.00 9.05
CA ALA A 24 31.72 20.54 9.91
C ALA A 24 30.88 19.54 9.11
N SER A 25 31.23 18.26 9.20
CA SER A 25 30.35 17.15 8.82
C SER A 25 29.34 16.96 9.95
N SER A 26 28.10 17.40 9.74
CA SER A 26 26.99 17.03 10.63
C SER A 26 26.59 15.58 10.34
N GLY A 27 27.12 14.66 11.15
CA GLY A 27 26.59 13.31 11.25
C GLY A 27 25.19 13.36 11.86
N PHE A 28 24.22 12.74 11.18
CA PHE A 28 22.96 12.37 11.79
C PHE A 28 23.20 11.10 12.61
N GLU A 29 23.25 11.22 13.93
CA GLU A 29 23.17 10.09 14.85
C GLU A 29 21.71 9.63 14.97
N ASP A 30 21.45 8.39 14.56
CA ASP A 30 20.25 7.65 14.95
C ASP A 30 20.28 7.42 16.46
N GLY A 31 19.35 8.02 17.21
CA GLY A 31 19.05 7.63 18.60
C GLY A 31 18.87 8.74 19.64
N ALA A 32 18.94 10.03 19.28
CA ALA A 32 18.69 11.10 20.26
C ALA A 32 17.18 11.42 20.38
N LYS A 33 16.68 11.32 21.61
CA LYS A 33 15.33 11.73 22.04
C LYS A 33 15.04 13.17 21.55
N PRO A 34 13.86 13.46 20.97
CA PRO A 34 13.59 14.78 20.40
C PRO A 34 13.68 15.86 21.49
N PRO A 35 14.29 17.03 21.20
CA PRO A 35 14.34 18.13 22.15
C PRO A 35 12.92 18.58 22.46
N SER A 36 12.67 18.90 23.74
CA SER A 36 11.38 19.38 24.23
C SER A 36 10.93 20.60 23.43
N LYS A 37 9.76 20.49 22.77
CA LYS A 37 9.11 21.59 22.05
C LYS A 37 8.80 22.73 23.01
N ASP A 38 9.48 23.85 22.81
CA ASP A 38 9.10 25.15 23.34
C ASP A 38 7.89 25.65 22.51
N PRO A 39 6.68 25.81 23.08
CA PRO A 39 5.44 26.03 22.32
C PRO A 39 5.30 27.42 21.69
N GLY A 40 6.37 28.24 21.68
CA GLY A 40 6.32 29.67 21.31
C GLY A 40 7.07 30.10 20.05
N LYS A 41 7.89 29.25 19.41
CA LYS A 41 8.59 29.60 18.15
C LYS A 41 8.03 28.78 17.00
N ALA A 42 7.12 29.36 16.22
CA ALA A 42 6.72 28.82 14.93
C ALA A 42 7.96 28.73 14.04
N GLU A 43 8.26 27.55 13.51
CA GLU A 43 9.29 27.38 12.49
C GLU A 43 8.98 28.32 11.31
N PRO A 44 10.01 28.96 10.71
CA PRO A 44 9.78 29.84 9.56
C PRO A 44 9.20 29.04 8.40
N GLN A 45 7.91 29.22 8.14
CA GLN A 45 7.22 28.63 6.98
C GLN A 45 7.66 29.37 5.71
N THR A 46 7.88 28.61 4.65
CA THR A 46 8.15 29.18 3.32
C THR A 46 6.86 29.75 2.72
N PRO A 47 6.93 30.78 1.88
CA PRO A 47 5.75 31.40 1.25
C PRO A 47 5.11 30.53 0.16
N ILE A 48 5.51 29.26 0.05
CA ILE A 48 5.03 28.34 -0.99
C ILE A 48 3.79 27.56 -0.52
N GLU A 49 2.93 27.27 -1.47
CA GLU A 49 1.83 26.32 -1.32
C GLU A 49 2.15 25.07 -2.17
N VAL A 50 1.90 23.90 -1.61
CA VAL A 50 2.11 22.61 -2.28
C VAL A 50 0.76 21.93 -2.44
N ASN A 51 0.40 21.61 -3.67
CA ASN A 51 -0.73 20.74 -3.96
C ASN A 51 -0.23 19.44 -4.58
N GLU A 52 -0.55 18.34 -3.93
CA GLU A 52 -0.50 17.01 -4.53
C GLU A 52 -1.90 16.53 -4.84
N TRP A 53 -2.08 16.02 -6.07
CA TRP A 53 -3.25 15.23 -6.41
C TRP A 53 -2.81 13.89 -7.02
N SER A 54 -3.56 12.85 -6.70
CA SER A 54 -3.28 11.49 -7.15
C SER A 54 -4.54 10.83 -7.68
N ILE A 55 -4.39 10.09 -8.78
CA ILE A 55 -5.38 9.14 -9.26
C ILE A 55 -4.78 7.75 -9.12
N TRP A 56 -5.37 6.96 -8.23
CA TRP A 56 -5.01 5.58 -8.00
C TRP A 56 -6.08 4.68 -8.56
N VAL A 57 -5.71 3.52 -9.09
CA VAL A 57 -6.63 2.64 -9.81
C VAL A 57 -6.56 1.23 -9.26
N GLY A 58 -7.72 0.65 -8.97
CA GLY A 58 -7.84 -0.67 -8.37
C GLY A 58 -8.87 -1.54 -9.09
N ASN A 59 -8.67 -2.85 -9.04
CA ASN A 59 -9.65 -3.84 -9.48
C ASN A 59 -9.75 -4.95 -8.42
N PRO A 60 -10.95 -5.38 -7.98
CA PRO A 60 -11.11 -6.39 -6.93
C PRO A 60 -10.41 -7.73 -7.20
N GLY A 61 -10.10 -8.05 -8.46
CA GLY A 61 -9.28 -9.20 -8.80
C GLY A 61 -7.78 -9.03 -8.50
N GLN A 62 -7.36 -7.89 -7.96
CA GLN A 62 -5.97 -7.56 -7.63
C GLN A 62 -5.77 -7.48 -6.12
N THR A 63 -4.54 -7.72 -5.68
CA THR A 63 -4.12 -7.58 -4.27
C THR A 63 -3.49 -6.22 -3.98
N THR A 64 -3.18 -5.43 -5.01
CA THR A 64 -2.52 -4.14 -4.92
C THR A 64 -3.26 -3.08 -5.75
N ILE A 65 -3.16 -1.83 -5.31
CA ILE A 65 -3.59 -0.66 -6.08
C ILE A 65 -2.46 -0.29 -7.06
N ASN A 66 -2.82 0.27 -8.22
CA ASN A 66 -1.92 0.68 -9.29
C ASN A 66 -1.08 -0.46 -9.87
N SER A 67 -1.59 -1.70 -9.81
CA SER A 67 -0.82 -2.90 -10.14
C SER A 67 -0.01 -2.79 -11.43
N LEU A 68 1.26 -3.20 -11.36
CA LEU A 68 2.27 -3.02 -12.39
C LEU A 68 1.84 -3.49 -13.79
N LYS A 69 1.23 -4.67 -13.86
CA LYS A 69 0.92 -5.37 -15.13
C LYS A 69 -0.43 -4.99 -15.74
N PHE A 70 -1.24 -4.23 -15.00
CA PHE A 70 -2.64 -4.02 -15.37
C PHE A 70 -2.91 -2.68 -16.01
N TYR A 71 -2.19 -1.65 -15.60
CA TYR A 71 -2.45 -0.29 -16.05
C TYR A 71 -1.38 0.19 -17.03
N ARG A 72 -1.80 1.11 -17.89
CA ARG A 72 -0.96 1.76 -18.89
C ARG A 72 0.08 2.65 -18.21
N ASN A 73 1.20 2.90 -18.87
CA ASN A 73 2.19 3.86 -18.40
C ASN A 73 1.62 5.29 -18.45
N PRO A 74 1.56 6.03 -17.33
CA PRO A 74 1.14 7.44 -17.33
C PRO A 74 2.23 8.39 -17.82
N MET A 75 3.49 7.93 -17.85
CA MET A 75 4.67 8.74 -18.16
C MET A 75 5.01 8.74 -19.65
N PRO A 76 5.74 9.76 -20.13
CA PRO A 76 6.30 9.77 -21.47
C PRO A 76 7.21 8.57 -21.73
N ASN A 77 7.32 8.14 -22.98
CA ASN A 77 8.20 7.04 -23.38
C ASN A 77 9.71 7.31 -23.13
N SER A 78 10.09 8.56 -22.92
CA SER A 78 11.45 8.96 -22.52
C SER A 78 11.77 8.64 -21.05
N VAL A 79 10.75 8.33 -20.24
CA VAL A 79 10.90 8.00 -18.82
C VAL A 79 10.99 6.48 -18.67
N GLY A 80 12.02 6.03 -17.95
CA GLY A 80 12.15 4.63 -17.57
C GLY A 80 10.97 4.21 -16.69
N THR A 81 10.31 3.10 -17.03
CA THR A 81 9.23 2.52 -16.24
C THR A 81 9.37 1.01 -16.16
N SER A 82 8.91 0.44 -15.05
CA SER A 82 8.76 -1.01 -14.90
C SER A 82 7.46 -1.55 -15.50
N ARG A 83 6.52 -0.69 -15.92
CA ARG A 83 5.27 -1.12 -16.57
C ARG A 83 5.55 -1.75 -17.93
N PRO A 84 4.80 -2.79 -18.33
CA PRO A 84 4.98 -3.42 -19.63
C PRO A 84 4.69 -2.42 -20.77
N LYS A 85 5.52 -2.47 -21.81
CA LYS A 85 5.20 -1.78 -23.07
C LYS A 85 4.09 -2.56 -23.76
N LEU A 86 3.00 -1.87 -24.05
CA LEU A 86 1.81 -2.44 -24.68
C LEU A 86 1.65 -1.84 -26.08
N ASP A 87 1.21 -2.64 -27.04
CA ASP A 87 0.83 -2.13 -28.35
C ASP A 87 -0.56 -1.45 -28.33
N ASP A 88 -0.95 -0.79 -29.41
CA ASP A 88 -2.22 -0.03 -29.47
C ASP A 88 -3.46 -0.91 -29.22
N LYS A 89 -3.41 -2.16 -29.65
CA LYS A 89 -4.53 -3.10 -29.49
C LYS A 89 -4.64 -3.55 -28.04
N GLU A 90 -3.52 -3.85 -27.39
CA GLU A 90 -3.45 -4.16 -25.98
C GLU A 90 -3.86 -2.97 -25.12
N LEU A 91 -3.38 -1.77 -25.47
CA LEU A 91 -3.77 -0.52 -24.81
C LEU A 91 -5.27 -0.33 -24.89
N ALA A 92 -5.90 -0.45 -26.06
CA ALA A 92 -7.35 -0.30 -26.22
C ALA A 92 -8.17 -1.22 -25.31
N ALA A 93 -7.65 -2.39 -24.95
CA ALA A 93 -8.30 -3.34 -24.04
C ALA A 93 -8.08 -3.02 -22.53
N LYS A 94 -7.14 -2.13 -22.19
CA LYS A 94 -6.90 -1.71 -20.80
C LYS A 94 -7.88 -0.62 -20.37
N PHE A 95 -8.15 -0.57 -19.07
CA PHE A 95 -8.84 0.54 -18.43
C PHE A 95 -8.18 1.88 -18.84
N PRO A 96 -8.97 2.89 -19.24
CA PRO A 96 -8.44 4.10 -19.89
C PRO A 96 -7.72 5.06 -18.95
N ILE A 97 -7.92 4.94 -17.63
CA ILE A 97 -7.25 5.80 -16.64
C ILE A 97 -5.95 5.14 -16.21
N ALA A 98 -4.83 5.81 -16.47
CA ALA A 98 -3.53 5.42 -15.95
C ALA A 98 -3.34 6.02 -14.54
N PRO A 99 -2.79 5.25 -13.58
CA PRO A 99 -2.50 5.76 -12.25
C PRO A 99 -1.36 6.77 -12.31
N VAL A 100 -1.51 7.91 -11.63
CA VAL A 100 -0.48 8.96 -11.59
C VAL A 100 -0.68 9.84 -10.37
N SER A 101 0.41 10.36 -9.83
CA SER A 101 0.38 11.38 -8.79
C SER A 101 1.21 12.58 -9.23
N ILE A 102 0.69 13.78 -9.01
CA ILE A 102 1.28 15.03 -9.46
C ILE A 102 1.41 16.00 -8.27
N VAL A 103 2.59 16.59 -8.11
CA VAL A 103 2.89 17.65 -7.14
C VAL A 103 3.18 18.94 -7.89
N GLN A 104 2.52 20.03 -7.50
CA GLN A 104 2.77 21.38 -8.02
C GLN A 104 3.01 22.36 -6.88
N PHE A 105 3.87 23.35 -7.14
CA PHE A 105 4.25 24.40 -6.20
C PHE A 105 3.66 25.72 -6.66
N PHE A 106 3.16 26.52 -5.72
CA PHE A 106 2.55 27.84 -5.98
C PHE A 106 3.05 28.85 -4.94
N GLY A 107 2.76 30.13 -5.15
CA GLY A 107 3.15 31.20 -4.22
C GLY A 107 4.39 31.94 -4.69
N ASP A 108 5.26 32.33 -3.77
CA ASP A 108 6.46 33.10 -4.09
C ASP A 108 7.67 32.21 -4.39
N PRO A 109 8.59 32.64 -5.27
CA PRO A 109 9.85 31.94 -5.52
C PRO A 109 10.62 31.64 -4.23
N SER A 110 11.21 30.46 -4.16
CA SER A 110 12.00 29.99 -3.01
C SER A 110 13.25 29.27 -3.48
N LYS A 111 14.30 29.33 -2.67
CA LYS A 111 15.55 28.58 -2.88
C LYS A 111 15.67 27.48 -1.84
N ASP A 112 16.58 26.55 -2.11
CA ASP A 112 16.95 25.47 -1.19
C ASP A 112 15.73 24.67 -0.70
N VAL A 113 14.85 24.34 -1.65
CA VAL A 113 13.67 23.51 -1.39
C VAL A 113 14.04 22.04 -1.58
N ASP A 114 13.86 21.26 -0.54
CA ASP A 114 14.03 19.81 -0.56
C ASP A 114 12.67 19.13 -0.65
N VAL A 115 12.53 18.21 -1.61
CA VAL A 115 11.35 17.35 -1.74
C VAL A 115 11.79 15.91 -1.54
N ASP A 116 11.21 15.24 -0.54
CA ASP A 116 11.42 13.83 -0.23
C ASP A 116 10.12 13.05 -0.41
N LEU A 117 10.12 12.07 -1.29
CA LEU A 117 8.98 11.17 -1.50
C LEU A 117 9.39 9.76 -1.10
N ARG A 118 8.59 9.09 -0.26
CA ARG A 118 8.80 7.70 0.16
C ARG A 118 7.52 6.88 0.02
N VAL A 119 7.57 5.83 -0.78
CA VAL A 119 6.51 4.81 -0.85
C VAL A 119 6.75 3.79 0.25
N LYS A 120 5.96 3.83 1.32
CA LYS A 120 6.09 2.92 2.48
C LYS A 120 5.53 1.53 2.21
N LYS A 121 4.45 1.45 1.44
CA LYS A 121 3.75 0.19 1.11
C LYS A 121 3.68 0.04 -0.40
N GLY A 122 4.74 -0.48 -1.00
CA GLY A 122 4.80 -0.67 -2.46
C GLY A 122 6.15 -0.27 -3.05
N SER A 123 6.13 0.15 -4.32
CA SER A 123 7.33 0.55 -5.06
C SER A 123 7.04 1.72 -6.00
N VAL A 124 8.05 2.57 -6.20
CA VAL A 124 8.03 3.57 -7.28
C VAL A 124 8.29 2.85 -8.60
N LEU A 125 7.47 3.12 -9.61
CA LEU A 125 7.56 2.53 -10.94
C LEU A 125 8.19 3.48 -11.96
N SER A 126 7.95 4.78 -11.82
CA SER A 126 8.53 5.85 -12.64
C SER A 126 8.26 7.23 -12.01
N HIS A 127 9.04 8.24 -12.37
CA HIS A 127 8.86 9.63 -11.94
C HIS A 127 9.44 10.63 -12.93
N TRP A 128 9.03 11.88 -12.77
CA TRP A 128 9.41 13.03 -13.56
C TRP A 128 9.38 14.29 -12.70
N PRO A 129 10.29 15.27 -12.87
CA PRO A 129 11.55 15.13 -13.60
C PRO A 129 12.47 14.10 -12.92
N ALA A 130 13.62 13.81 -13.54
CA ALA A 130 14.62 12.92 -12.93
C ALA A 130 14.99 13.39 -11.51
N SER A 131 15.20 12.42 -10.63
CA SER A 131 15.48 12.62 -9.20
C SER A 131 16.66 11.75 -8.78
N LYS A 132 17.17 11.94 -7.55
CA LYS A 132 18.05 10.95 -6.93
C LYS A 132 17.20 9.82 -6.36
N GLU A 133 17.44 8.61 -6.85
CA GLU A 133 16.65 7.43 -6.53
C GLU A 133 17.33 6.56 -5.46
N TYR A 134 16.54 6.15 -4.47
CA TYR A 134 16.88 5.11 -3.49
C TYR A 134 15.73 4.09 -3.46
N THR A 135 15.93 2.96 -2.78
CA THR A 135 14.89 1.92 -2.67
C THR A 135 13.59 2.49 -2.08
N GLY A 136 12.57 2.67 -2.93
CA GLY A 136 11.26 3.21 -2.58
C GLY A 136 11.25 4.71 -2.20
N ARG A 137 12.30 5.47 -2.52
CA ARG A 137 12.44 6.88 -2.14
C ARG A 137 13.02 7.74 -3.27
N LEU A 138 12.51 8.96 -3.45
CA LEU A 138 12.92 9.92 -4.47
C LEU A 138 13.27 11.25 -3.84
N HIS A 139 14.39 11.85 -4.27
CA HIS A 139 14.88 13.14 -3.76
C HIS A 139 15.07 14.18 -4.84
N TRP A 140 14.53 15.37 -4.58
CA TRP A 140 14.85 16.62 -5.28
C TRP A 140 15.37 17.63 -4.26
N PHE A 141 16.61 17.44 -3.79
CA PHE A 141 17.21 18.29 -2.75
C PHE A 141 17.97 19.48 -3.34
N GLY A 142 17.85 20.64 -2.71
CA GLY A 142 18.44 21.90 -3.17
C GLY A 142 17.76 22.44 -4.44
N ALA A 143 16.46 22.16 -4.61
CA ALA A 143 15.72 22.68 -5.75
C ALA A 143 15.43 24.18 -5.59
N GLU A 144 15.29 24.88 -6.71
CA GLU A 144 14.89 26.29 -6.75
C GLU A 144 13.50 26.40 -7.40
N LEU A 145 12.58 27.11 -6.74
CA LEU A 145 11.27 27.45 -7.28
C LEU A 145 11.29 28.87 -7.86
N LYS A 146 10.90 29.03 -9.13
CA LYS A 146 10.95 30.32 -9.85
C LYS A 146 9.63 30.64 -10.54
N ASN A 147 9.36 31.93 -10.74
CA ASN A 147 8.22 32.41 -11.53
C ASN A 147 8.46 32.31 -13.04
N GLU A 148 9.72 32.40 -13.45
CA GLU A 148 10.14 32.39 -14.85
C GLU A 148 11.00 31.15 -15.14
N PRO A 149 10.98 30.65 -16.40
CA PRO A 149 11.81 29.53 -16.79
C PRO A 149 13.30 29.86 -16.55
N PRO A 150 14.06 28.99 -15.86
CA PRO A 150 15.47 29.24 -15.59
C PRO A 150 16.28 29.45 -16.88
N ALA A 151 16.95 30.60 -17.00
CA ALA A 151 17.79 30.90 -18.15
C ALA A 151 18.93 29.89 -18.32
N GLY A 152 19.16 29.43 -19.56
CA GLY A 152 20.26 28.52 -19.92
C GLY A 152 20.08 27.07 -19.47
N VAL A 153 18.96 26.72 -18.83
CA VAL A 153 18.60 25.34 -18.49
C VAL A 153 17.58 24.86 -19.52
N PRO A 154 17.77 23.71 -20.18
CA PRO A 154 16.76 23.18 -21.09
C PRO A 154 15.55 22.64 -20.33
N GLN A 155 14.34 22.85 -20.87
CA GLN A 155 13.16 22.15 -20.40
C GLN A 155 13.27 20.68 -20.78
N SER A 156 12.89 19.78 -19.88
CA SER A 156 12.90 18.34 -20.16
C SER A 156 12.01 18.02 -21.38
N TYR A 157 12.47 17.14 -22.27
CA TYR A 157 11.72 16.83 -23.49
C TYR A 157 10.43 16.06 -23.20
N LEU A 158 9.31 16.54 -23.74
CA LEU A 158 7.99 15.91 -23.64
C LEU A 158 7.41 15.79 -25.05
N PRO A 159 6.93 14.61 -25.49
CA PRO A 159 6.27 14.47 -26.79
C PRO A 159 5.09 15.43 -26.93
N ASP A 160 4.90 16.02 -28.12
CA ASP A 160 3.93 17.10 -28.37
C ASP A 160 2.47 16.71 -28.05
N ASP A 161 2.14 15.42 -28.19
CA ASP A 161 0.81 14.86 -27.92
C ASP A 161 0.61 14.41 -26.46
N HIS A 162 1.62 14.54 -25.60
CA HIS A 162 1.52 14.08 -24.23
C HIS A 162 0.71 15.03 -23.33
N TRP A 163 -0.23 14.48 -22.57
CA TRP A 163 -1.17 15.26 -21.75
C TRP A 163 -0.51 16.13 -20.67
N LEU A 164 0.71 15.79 -20.24
CA LEU A 164 1.50 16.56 -19.26
C LEU A 164 1.82 17.99 -19.75
N HIS A 165 1.69 18.30 -21.06
CA HIS A 165 1.80 19.69 -21.53
C HIS A 165 0.78 20.61 -20.86
N LYS A 166 -0.42 20.10 -20.55
CA LYS A 166 -1.43 20.88 -19.81
C LYS A 166 -0.96 21.32 -18.42
N LEU A 167 -0.08 20.55 -17.77
CA LEU A 167 0.54 20.96 -16.50
C LEU A 167 1.58 22.07 -16.69
N ARG A 168 2.26 22.09 -17.84
CA ARG A 168 3.21 23.15 -18.21
C ARG A 168 2.51 24.47 -18.53
N GLU A 169 1.29 24.38 -19.05
CA GLU A 169 0.45 25.53 -19.38
C GLU A 169 -0.15 26.20 -18.13
N ASN A 170 -0.15 25.55 -16.96
CA ASN A 170 -0.59 26.18 -15.72
C ASN A 170 0.43 27.25 -15.28
N ALA A 171 0.21 28.49 -15.75
CA ALA A 171 1.02 29.66 -15.48
C ALA A 171 1.19 29.98 -13.98
N SER A 172 0.22 29.58 -13.14
CA SER A 172 0.24 29.83 -11.70
C SER A 172 1.24 28.95 -10.94
N ALA A 173 1.63 27.80 -11.50
CA ALA A 173 2.60 26.91 -10.89
C ALA A 173 4.02 27.48 -11.04
N LEU A 174 4.85 27.31 -10.02
CA LEU A 174 6.26 27.68 -10.05
C LEU A 174 7.07 26.66 -10.88
N TYR A 175 8.12 27.15 -11.52
CA TYR A 175 9.14 26.30 -12.13
C TYR A 175 10.06 25.73 -11.04
N LEU A 176 10.03 24.42 -10.87
CA LEU A 176 11.01 23.64 -10.12
C LEU A 176 12.25 23.44 -10.98
N ARG A 177 13.34 24.13 -10.65
CA ARG A 177 14.68 23.85 -11.19
C ARG A 177 15.36 22.86 -10.27
N TYR A 178 15.80 21.74 -10.83
CA TYR A 178 16.61 20.75 -10.13
C TYR A 178 17.77 20.32 -11.03
N GLU A 179 18.99 20.46 -10.53
CA GLU A 179 20.23 20.20 -11.28
C GLU A 179 20.24 20.91 -12.65
N SER A 180 20.31 20.14 -13.75
CA SER A 180 20.37 20.61 -15.14
C SER A 180 19.00 20.65 -15.85
N HIS A 181 17.90 20.54 -15.10
CA HIS A 181 16.56 20.47 -15.65
C HIS A 181 15.59 21.38 -14.91
N TYR A 182 14.46 21.68 -15.54
CA TYR A 182 13.35 22.32 -14.86
C TYR A 182 12.00 21.80 -15.35
N GLU A 183 10.99 21.86 -14.48
CA GLU A 183 9.61 21.49 -14.76
C GLU A 183 8.63 22.30 -13.89
N ARG A 184 7.33 22.37 -14.25
CA ARG A 184 6.28 23.00 -13.42
C ARG A 184 5.59 22.05 -12.43
N PHE A 185 6.02 20.80 -12.40
CA PHE A 185 5.42 19.75 -11.60
C PHE A 185 6.43 18.62 -11.32
N ILE A 186 6.15 17.83 -10.30
CA ILE A 186 6.70 16.49 -10.12
C ILE A 186 5.57 15.50 -10.43
N ALA A 187 5.83 14.47 -11.22
CA ALA A 187 4.93 13.37 -11.44
C ALA A 187 5.58 12.08 -10.95
N TYR A 188 4.81 11.19 -10.35
CA TYR A 188 5.27 9.85 -9.99
C TYR A 188 4.16 8.81 -10.16
N ASP A 189 4.59 7.59 -10.43
CA ASP A 189 3.77 6.40 -10.52
C ASP A 189 4.32 5.37 -9.54
N ALA A 190 3.44 4.76 -8.77
CA ALA A 190 3.79 3.80 -7.73
C ALA A 190 2.76 2.68 -7.68
N GLU A 191 3.23 1.44 -7.58
CA GLU A 191 2.41 0.30 -7.19
C GLU A 191 2.27 0.31 -5.68
N LEU A 192 1.05 0.18 -5.16
CA LEU A 192 0.75 0.33 -3.74
C LEU A 192 0.23 -0.98 -3.17
N THR A 193 0.95 -1.54 -2.19
CA THR A 193 0.61 -2.78 -1.50
C THR A 193 -0.44 -2.53 -0.42
N ILE A 194 -1.58 -1.99 -0.85
CA ILE A 194 -2.79 -1.80 -0.04
C ILE A 194 -3.96 -2.50 -0.72
N PRO A 195 -4.89 -3.09 0.05
CA PRO A 195 -6.03 -3.79 -0.52
C PRO A 195 -6.97 -2.84 -1.25
N ILE A 196 -7.76 -3.39 -2.19
CA ILE A 196 -8.80 -2.64 -2.88
C ILE A 196 -9.87 -2.21 -1.86
N PRO A 197 -10.19 -0.91 -1.75
CA PRO A 197 -10.81 -0.40 -0.54
C PRO A 197 -12.34 -0.57 -0.49
N VAL A 198 -12.97 -1.02 -1.57
CA VAL A 198 -14.44 -1.09 -1.66
C VAL A 198 -14.89 -2.44 -2.20
N LYS A 199 -15.94 -2.96 -1.58
CA LYS A 199 -16.76 -4.07 -2.07
C LYS A 199 -18.16 -3.58 -2.37
N LEU A 200 -18.70 -4.01 -3.50
CA LEU A 200 -20.01 -3.60 -4.01
C LEU A 200 -20.94 -4.82 -4.13
N ARG A 201 -22.21 -4.66 -3.78
CA ARG A 201 -23.28 -5.67 -3.98
C ARG A 201 -24.58 -5.00 -4.45
N GLY A 202 -25.49 -5.75 -5.06
CA GLY A 202 -26.78 -5.24 -5.52
C GLY A 202 -26.76 -4.68 -6.95
N GLY A 203 -27.57 -3.66 -7.20
CA GLY A 203 -27.76 -2.99 -8.49
C GLY A 203 -29.06 -3.38 -9.23
N PRO A 204 -29.45 -2.61 -10.27
CA PRO A 204 -28.84 -1.36 -10.73
C PRO A 204 -29.37 -0.09 -10.03
N ASP A 205 -30.49 -0.17 -9.31
CA ASP A 205 -31.13 1.00 -8.68
C ASP A 205 -30.59 1.30 -7.26
N GLU A 206 -30.20 0.26 -6.52
CA GLU A 206 -29.62 0.37 -5.18
C GLU A 206 -28.39 -0.53 -5.09
N TYR A 207 -27.27 0.03 -4.65
CA TYR A 207 -26.06 -0.72 -4.33
C TYR A 207 -25.82 -0.73 -2.82
N THR A 208 -25.17 -1.79 -2.34
CA THR A 208 -24.62 -1.86 -0.98
C THR A 208 -23.11 -1.81 -1.06
N LEU A 209 -22.51 -0.82 -0.42
CA LEU A 209 -21.06 -0.61 -0.35
C LEU A 209 -20.54 -1.08 1.00
N GLN A 210 -19.36 -1.67 1.01
CA GLN A 210 -18.58 -1.97 2.20
C GLN A 210 -17.16 -1.49 2.02
N ASN A 211 -16.62 -0.82 3.02
CA ASN A 211 -15.21 -0.46 3.08
C ASN A 211 -14.41 -1.70 3.49
N MET A 212 -13.30 -1.95 2.80
CA MET A 212 -12.42 -3.10 3.04
C MET A 212 -11.12 -2.69 3.75
N THR A 213 -11.08 -1.46 4.28
CA THR A 213 -9.92 -0.87 4.94
C THR A 213 -10.25 -0.41 6.35
N ASN A 214 -9.23 -0.25 7.18
CA ASN A 214 -9.34 0.25 8.55
C ASN A 214 -9.47 1.78 8.65
N ARG A 215 -9.59 2.49 7.53
CA ARG A 215 -9.72 3.95 7.48
C ARG A 215 -10.99 4.31 6.72
N ARG A 216 -11.68 5.39 7.10
CA ARG A 216 -12.86 5.83 6.37
C ARG A 216 -12.49 6.25 4.94
N LEU A 217 -13.41 6.06 4.01
CA LEU A 217 -13.34 6.65 2.68
C LEU A 217 -14.28 7.85 2.64
N VAL A 218 -13.87 8.91 1.95
CA VAL A 218 -14.63 10.17 1.86
C VAL A 218 -15.05 10.37 0.41
N ASP A 219 -16.14 11.09 0.18
CA ASP A 219 -16.57 11.51 -1.16
C ASP A 219 -16.70 10.31 -2.12
N VAL A 220 -17.46 9.30 -1.71
CA VAL A 220 -17.61 8.04 -2.44
C VAL A 220 -18.71 8.18 -3.50
N ALA A 221 -18.40 7.88 -4.75
CA ALA A 221 -19.38 7.86 -5.84
C ALA A 221 -19.45 6.50 -6.52
N VAL A 222 -20.64 6.08 -6.90
CA VAL A 222 -20.85 4.97 -7.85
C VAL A 222 -21.34 5.56 -9.15
N ILE A 223 -20.69 5.19 -10.26
CA ILE A 223 -21.06 5.64 -11.61
C ILE A 223 -21.28 4.39 -12.45
N ALA A 224 -22.53 4.16 -12.83
CA ALA A 224 -22.96 2.96 -13.54
C ALA A 224 -23.51 3.32 -14.93
N PRO A 225 -22.91 2.83 -16.03
CA PRO A 225 -23.48 2.98 -17.36
C PRO A 225 -24.77 2.17 -17.50
N SER A 226 -25.67 2.66 -18.33
CA SER A 226 -26.96 2.07 -18.69
C SER A 226 -27.32 2.44 -20.14
N ASP A 227 -28.34 1.79 -20.70
CA ASP A 227 -28.75 2.01 -22.09
C ASP A 227 -29.21 3.46 -22.35
N ASP A 228 -29.78 4.11 -21.32
CA ASP A 228 -30.32 5.48 -21.39
C ASP A 228 -29.36 6.56 -20.86
N GLY A 229 -28.10 6.22 -20.60
CA GLY A 229 -27.08 7.12 -20.07
C GLY A 229 -26.42 6.57 -18.82
N PHE A 230 -26.19 7.40 -17.81
CA PHE A 230 -25.43 7.04 -16.61
C PHE A 230 -26.25 7.26 -15.34
N ARG A 231 -26.10 6.35 -14.39
CA ARG A 231 -26.64 6.48 -13.04
C ARG A 231 -25.51 6.84 -12.08
N VAL A 232 -25.77 7.79 -11.19
CA VAL A 232 -24.78 8.29 -10.23
C VAL A 232 -25.38 8.23 -8.82
N GLY A 233 -24.61 7.74 -7.87
CA GLY A 233 -24.92 7.83 -6.44
C GLY A 233 -23.72 8.37 -5.69
N TRP A 234 -23.94 9.23 -4.69
CA TRP A 234 -22.92 9.76 -3.80
C TRP A 234 -23.16 9.38 -2.35
N LEU A 235 -22.08 9.13 -1.63
CA LEU A 235 -21.99 9.07 -0.17
C LEU A 235 -20.88 10.03 0.26
N ASP A 236 -21.13 10.83 1.30
CA ASP A 236 -20.10 11.71 1.84
C ASP A 236 -19.01 10.92 2.56
N GLU A 237 -19.37 9.81 3.21
CA GLU A 237 -18.45 8.94 3.91
C GLU A 237 -18.88 7.47 3.80
N LEU A 238 -17.88 6.59 3.62
CA LEU A 238 -18.03 5.15 3.83
C LEU A 238 -17.19 4.74 5.05
N PRO A 239 -17.82 4.31 6.15
CA PRO A 239 -17.16 4.10 7.44
C PRO A 239 -16.08 3.01 7.36
N ALA A 240 -15.07 3.13 8.23
CA ALA A 240 -13.99 2.17 8.34
C ALA A 240 -14.48 0.78 8.76
N ALA A 241 -13.67 -0.23 8.45
CA ALA A 241 -14.03 -1.60 8.70
C ALA A 241 -13.80 -2.11 10.12
N ALA A 242 -12.85 -1.51 10.82
CA ALA A 242 -12.71 -1.70 12.25
C ALA A 242 -13.51 -0.59 12.93
N THR A 243 -14.62 -0.95 13.58
CA THR A 243 -15.26 -0.02 14.53
C THR A 243 -14.24 0.32 15.61
N ASP A 244 -13.69 1.55 15.56
CA ASP A 244 -13.51 2.52 16.64
C ASP A 244 -13.47 2.03 18.11
N LYS A 245 -12.93 0.85 18.42
CA LYS A 245 -12.60 0.48 19.81
C LYS A 245 -11.51 1.40 20.34
N GLN A 246 -10.58 1.82 19.48
CA GLN A 246 -9.55 2.81 19.84
C GLN A 246 -10.13 4.22 19.98
N ALA A 247 -11.12 4.62 19.18
CA ALA A 247 -11.76 5.93 19.34
C ALA A 247 -12.72 5.96 20.54
N GLU A 248 -13.42 4.86 20.85
CA GLU A 248 -14.17 4.72 22.11
C GLU A 248 -13.25 4.67 23.34
N GLU A 249 -12.09 4.01 23.25
CA GLU A 249 -11.10 3.99 24.33
C GLU A 249 -10.44 5.36 24.52
N GLU A 250 -10.09 6.07 23.45
CA GLU A 250 -9.57 7.44 23.53
C GLU A 250 -10.65 8.44 24.00
N ALA A 251 -11.91 8.26 23.62
CA ALA A 251 -13.02 9.06 24.13
C ALA A 251 -13.26 8.79 25.62
N LYS A 252 -13.25 7.51 26.04
CA LYS A 252 -13.34 7.11 27.45
C LYS A 252 -12.14 7.60 28.25
N GLU A 253 -10.93 7.60 27.69
CA GLU A 253 -9.73 8.08 28.37
C GLU A 253 -9.71 9.62 28.47
N LYS A 254 -10.18 10.34 27.45
CA LYS A 254 -10.39 11.80 27.50
C LYS A 254 -11.48 12.18 28.50
N GLU A 255 -12.56 11.40 28.59
CA GLU A 255 -13.64 11.61 29.56
C GLU A 255 -13.19 11.30 30.99
N LYS A 256 -12.36 10.26 31.18
CA LYS A 256 -11.73 9.92 32.47
C LYS A 256 -10.74 11.00 32.93
N LYS A 257 -9.91 11.51 32.03
CA LYS A 257 -8.97 12.62 32.29
C LYS A 257 -9.70 13.94 32.58
N ALA A 258 -10.82 14.21 31.91
CA ALA A 258 -11.66 15.37 32.20
C ALA A 258 -12.41 15.24 33.54
N ALA A 259 -12.81 14.03 33.93
CA ALA A 259 -13.43 13.76 35.23
C ALA A 259 -12.43 13.84 36.39
N GLU A 260 -11.18 13.39 36.20
CA GLU A 260 -10.10 13.52 37.19
C GLU A 260 -9.64 14.98 37.36
N ALA A 261 -9.56 15.75 36.27
CA ALA A 261 -9.24 17.18 36.33
C ALA A 261 -10.30 17.99 37.10
N LYS A 262 -11.59 17.60 37.04
CA LYS A 262 -12.68 18.25 37.80
C LYS A 262 -12.70 17.90 39.29
N LYS A 263 -12.07 16.79 39.72
CA LYS A 263 -11.96 16.41 41.14
C LYS A 263 -10.78 17.07 41.86
N ALA A 264 -9.86 17.72 41.15
CA ALA A 264 -8.64 18.29 41.72
C ALA A 264 -8.76 19.72 42.27
N VAL A 265 -9.97 20.32 42.29
CA VAL A 265 -10.15 21.75 42.64
C VAL A 265 -10.69 21.98 44.06
N ASP A 266 -10.98 20.94 44.85
CA ASP A 266 -11.49 21.13 46.23
C ASP A 266 -10.60 20.45 47.30
N PRO A 267 -9.76 21.21 48.01
CA PRO A 267 -8.79 20.66 48.97
C PRO A 267 -9.42 20.02 50.22
N ALA A 268 -10.73 20.18 50.46
CA ALA A 268 -11.40 19.60 51.62
C ALA A 268 -11.86 18.14 51.43
N LYS A 269 -11.91 17.61 50.20
CA LYS A 269 -12.44 16.26 49.92
C LYS A 269 -11.38 15.15 49.83
N LYS A 270 -10.10 15.54 49.70
CA LYS A 270 -8.97 14.61 49.53
C LYS A 270 -8.69 13.77 50.79
N ALA A 271 -8.92 14.32 51.98
CA ALA A 271 -8.69 13.62 53.25
C ALA A 271 -9.73 12.53 53.57
N ALA A 272 -10.94 12.59 52.99
CA ALA A 272 -11.97 11.58 53.19
C ALA A 272 -11.79 10.37 52.25
N ASP A 273 -11.34 10.61 51.01
CA ASP A 273 -11.16 9.56 50.00
C ASP A 273 -9.91 8.69 50.27
N ASP A 274 -8.87 9.25 50.91
CA ASP A 274 -7.66 8.49 51.27
C ASP A 274 -7.92 7.48 52.41
N LYS A 275 -8.92 7.75 53.28
CA LYS A 275 -9.33 6.82 54.34
C LYS A 275 -10.20 5.67 53.80
N ALA A 276 -11.04 5.94 52.81
CA ALA A 276 -11.86 4.90 52.16
C ALA A 276 -11.04 3.96 51.25
N LYS A 277 -9.94 4.45 50.66
CA LYS A 277 -9.01 3.62 49.87
C LYS A 277 -8.19 2.66 50.74
N ALA A 278 -7.85 3.06 51.96
CA ALA A 278 -7.14 2.19 52.89
C ALA A 278 -8.02 0.99 53.33
N ASP A 279 -9.31 1.22 53.62
CA ASP A 279 -10.24 0.16 54.04
C ASP A 279 -10.63 -0.81 52.89
N GLY A 280 -10.52 -0.37 51.63
CA GLY A 280 -10.74 -1.23 50.46
C GLY A 280 -9.58 -2.19 50.17
N LEU A 281 -8.34 -1.76 50.40
CA LEU A 281 -7.14 -2.55 50.14
C LEU A 281 -6.96 -3.74 51.09
N PHE A 282 -7.53 -3.69 52.31
CA PHE A 282 -7.50 -4.82 53.24
C PHE A 282 -8.55 -5.90 52.93
N ARG A 283 -9.60 -5.60 52.15
CA ARG A 283 -10.64 -6.56 51.77
C ARG A 283 -10.29 -7.41 50.55
N GLU A 284 -9.44 -6.92 49.65
CA GLU A 284 -8.96 -7.68 48.48
C GLU A 284 -7.91 -8.75 48.82
N ALA A 285 -7.36 -8.75 50.04
CA ALA A 285 -6.32 -9.71 50.44
C ALA A 285 -6.89 -11.04 51.00
N GLU A 286 -8.20 -11.15 51.24
CA GLU A 286 -8.84 -12.34 51.82
C GLU A 286 -9.66 -13.19 50.81
N GLU A 287 -9.77 -12.78 49.55
CA GLU A 287 -10.39 -13.61 48.51
C GLU A 287 -9.37 -14.55 47.86
N LYS A 288 -9.53 -15.86 48.11
CA LYS A 288 -8.76 -16.95 47.49
C LYS A 288 -8.64 -16.77 45.96
N PRO A 289 -7.46 -16.99 45.36
CA PRO A 289 -7.29 -16.79 43.93
C PRO A 289 -8.09 -17.84 43.15
N LYS A 290 -9.07 -17.38 42.36
CA LYS A 290 -9.57 -18.13 41.21
C LYS A 290 -8.47 -18.13 40.16
N GLU A 291 -8.11 -19.30 39.65
CA GLU A 291 -7.17 -19.48 38.54
C GLU A 291 -7.55 -18.55 37.38
N LYS A 292 -6.77 -17.49 37.18
CA LYS A 292 -6.75 -16.75 35.92
C LYS A 292 -6.07 -17.66 34.91
N GLU A 293 -6.80 -18.04 33.87
CA GLU A 293 -6.25 -18.64 32.66
C GLU A 293 -5.08 -17.77 32.20
N GLU A 294 -3.84 -18.26 32.34
CA GLU A 294 -2.63 -17.48 32.11
C GLU A 294 -2.56 -17.14 30.61
N ALA A 295 -2.82 -15.88 30.27
CA ALA A 295 -2.76 -15.42 28.88
C ALA A 295 -1.36 -15.66 28.32
N LEU A 296 -1.28 -16.29 27.15
CA LEU A 296 -0.01 -16.53 26.46
C LEU A 296 0.67 -15.18 26.15
N PRO A 297 2.02 -15.08 26.25
CA PRO A 297 2.73 -13.84 25.92
C PRO A 297 2.49 -13.43 24.45
N PRO A 298 2.68 -12.15 24.08
CA PRO A 298 2.62 -11.76 22.67
C PRO A 298 3.69 -12.53 21.86
N LEU A 299 3.38 -12.85 20.60
CA LEU A 299 4.39 -13.43 19.70
C LEU A 299 5.50 -12.40 19.45
N PRO A 300 6.76 -12.84 19.29
CA PRO A 300 7.85 -11.94 18.94
C PRO A 300 7.57 -11.24 17.61
N ALA A 301 8.10 -10.03 17.48
CA ALA A 301 7.99 -9.24 16.28
C ALA A 301 8.61 -9.98 15.08
N GLU A 302 7.95 -9.86 13.94
CA GLU A 302 8.37 -10.51 12.70
C GLU A 302 9.52 -9.74 12.07
N GLY A 303 10.54 -10.44 11.59
CA GLY A 303 11.66 -9.79 10.94
C GLY A 303 11.25 -9.06 9.66
N ASP A 304 11.96 -7.98 9.35
CA ASP A 304 11.77 -7.24 8.11
C ASP A 304 12.14 -8.10 6.87
N ALA A 305 11.82 -7.59 5.67
CA ALA A 305 12.07 -8.31 4.42
C ALA A 305 13.54 -8.71 4.21
N THR A 306 14.49 -7.92 4.74
CA THR A 306 15.93 -8.21 4.62
C THR A 306 16.33 -9.37 5.51
N VAL A 307 15.85 -9.38 6.75
CA VAL A 307 16.05 -10.48 7.71
C VAL A 307 15.39 -11.75 7.21
N GLN A 308 14.16 -11.65 6.69
CA GLN A 308 13.43 -12.78 6.09
C GLN A 308 14.19 -13.39 4.91
N ALA A 309 14.62 -12.56 3.94
CA ALA A 309 15.36 -13.04 2.78
C ALA A 309 16.68 -13.75 3.17
N ARG A 310 17.39 -13.24 4.18
CA ARG A 310 18.61 -13.87 4.71
C ARG A 310 18.31 -15.24 5.33
N VAL A 311 17.27 -15.35 6.13
CA VAL A 311 16.87 -16.63 6.75
C VAL A 311 16.36 -17.60 5.68
N ASP A 312 15.63 -17.13 4.68
CA ASP A 312 15.18 -17.94 3.55
C ASP A 312 16.34 -18.51 2.72
N GLN A 313 17.41 -17.73 2.52
CA GLN A 313 18.61 -18.24 1.88
C GLN A 313 19.25 -19.40 2.67
N LEU A 314 19.22 -19.35 4.01
CA LEU A 314 19.69 -20.45 4.85
C LEU A 314 18.74 -21.65 4.78
N LEU A 315 17.43 -21.42 4.80
CA LEU A 315 16.41 -22.47 4.71
C LEU A 315 16.44 -23.26 3.40
N ASN A 316 16.94 -22.66 2.31
CA ASN A 316 17.09 -23.31 1.01
C ASN A 316 18.38 -24.14 0.88
N GLN A 317 19.27 -24.13 1.88
CA GLN A 317 20.45 -24.99 1.86
C GLN A 317 20.07 -26.45 2.13
N SER A 318 20.79 -27.36 1.50
CA SER A 318 20.57 -28.80 1.69
C SER A 318 21.27 -29.32 2.93
N ILE A 319 20.65 -30.30 3.58
CA ILE A 319 21.23 -31.04 4.69
C ILE A 319 21.27 -32.53 4.41
N THR A 320 22.19 -33.19 5.10
CA THR A 320 22.31 -34.65 5.14
C THR A 320 22.25 -35.09 6.60
N LEU A 321 21.10 -35.61 7.02
CA LEU A 321 20.79 -36.10 8.35
C LEU A 321 19.91 -37.35 8.23
N VAL A 322 20.42 -38.48 8.72
CA VAL A 322 19.69 -39.76 8.75
C VAL A 322 19.67 -40.23 10.19
N VAL A 323 18.51 -40.11 10.83
CA VAL A 323 18.28 -40.54 12.20
C VAL A 323 17.03 -41.40 12.21
N GLU A 324 17.15 -42.63 12.68
CA GLU A 324 16.02 -43.57 12.68
C GLU A 324 15.06 -43.29 13.84
N HIS A 325 15.59 -42.98 15.03
CA HIS A 325 14.80 -42.76 16.24
C HIS A 325 15.48 -41.73 17.15
N ALA A 326 14.89 -40.54 17.29
CA ALA A 326 15.28 -39.54 18.28
C ALA A 326 14.08 -38.65 18.68
N PRO A 327 14.09 -38.02 19.87
CA PRO A 327 13.11 -37.02 20.24
C PRO A 327 13.00 -35.91 19.18
N ARG A 328 11.78 -35.50 18.81
CA ARG A 328 11.55 -34.47 17.80
C ARG A 328 12.29 -33.16 18.10
N ARG A 329 12.34 -32.73 19.37
CA ARG A 329 13.11 -31.56 19.80
C ARG A 329 14.61 -31.70 19.50
N GLU A 330 15.15 -32.91 19.67
CA GLU A 330 16.56 -33.17 19.38
C GLU A 330 16.82 -33.11 17.87
N LEU A 331 15.95 -33.70 17.04
CA LEU A 331 16.03 -33.60 15.58
C LEU A 331 15.94 -32.15 15.09
N LEU A 332 15.02 -31.35 15.64
CA LEU A 332 14.91 -29.92 15.32
C LEU A 332 16.22 -29.19 15.66
N ASN A 333 16.81 -29.45 16.83
CA ASN A 333 18.09 -28.87 17.21
C ASN A 333 19.25 -29.31 16.30
N MET A 334 19.26 -30.57 15.86
CA MET A 334 20.26 -31.07 14.88
C MET A 334 20.13 -30.34 13.54
N VAL A 335 18.90 -30.19 13.02
CA VAL A 335 18.61 -29.42 11.80
C VAL A 335 19.04 -27.95 11.96
N GLY A 336 18.67 -27.31 13.08
CA GLY A 336 19.07 -25.94 13.38
C GLY A 336 20.60 -25.76 13.45
N THR A 337 21.30 -26.70 14.06
CA THR A 337 22.77 -26.68 14.16
C THR A 337 23.43 -26.79 12.78
N GLN A 338 22.97 -27.73 11.94
CA GLN A 338 23.50 -27.92 10.59
C GLN A 338 23.20 -26.70 9.69
N ALA A 339 22.02 -26.10 9.87
CA ALA A 339 21.57 -24.90 9.17
C ALA A 339 22.19 -23.58 9.68
N ARG A 340 22.91 -23.61 10.82
CA ARG A 340 23.35 -22.42 11.56
C ARG A 340 22.17 -21.48 11.92
N LEU A 341 20.99 -22.04 12.13
CA LEU A 341 19.78 -21.34 12.53
C LEU A 341 19.60 -21.46 14.05
N ARG A 342 19.27 -20.35 14.69
CA ARG A 342 18.91 -20.33 16.11
C ARG A 342 17.43 -20.62 16.24
N LEU A 343 17.11 -21.68 16.97
CA LEU A 343 15.74 -22.07 17.27
C LEU A 343 15.35 -21.60 18.67
N GLU A 344 14.13 -21.07 18.78
CA GLU A 344 13.51 -20.69 20.04
C GLU A 344 12.13 -21.36 20.10
N PHE A 345 11.79 -21.96 21.24
CA PHE A 345 10.55 -22.73 21.38
C PHE A 345 9.55 -22.04 22.29
N ASP A 346 8.31 -21.97 21.84
CA ASP A 346 7.18 -21.47 22.62
C ASP A 346 6.62 -22.57 23.53
N ASP A 347 7.38 -22.95 24.55
CA ASP A 347 7.03 -24.06 25.45
C ASP A 347 5.63 -23.92 26.05
N ARG A 348 5.16 -22.68 26.29
CA ARG A 348 3.82 -22.40 26.83
C ARG A 348 2.71 -22.76 25.84
N ALA A 349 2.80 -22.34 24.57
CA ALA A 349 1.78 -22.73 23.59
C ALA A 349 1.86 -24.21 23.23
N ILE A 350 3.06 -24.77 23.14
CA ILE A 350 3.28 -26.19 22.83
C ILE A 350 2.67 -27.07 23.93
N ALA A 351 2.88 -26.71 25.20
CA ALA A 351 2.27 -27.41 26.33
C ALA A 351 0.73 -27.25 26.37
N LYS A 352 0.21 -26.05 26.05
CA LYS A 352 -1.23 -25.79 26.00
C LYS A 352 -1.96 -26.69 24.99
N GLU A 353 -1.36 -26.90 23.82
CA GLU A 353 -1.89 -27.79 22.77
C GLU A 353 -1.53 -29.28 22.99
N LYS A 354 -0.88 -29.61 24.11
CA LYS A 354 -0.47 -30.98 24.47
C LYS A 354 0.39 -31.67 23.40
N ILE A 355 1.25 -30.90 22.71
CA ILE A 355 2.15 -31.43 21.68
C ILE A 355 3.39 -32.02 22.35
N ASP A 356 3.61 -33.32 22.19
CA ASP A 356 4.76 -34.01 22.75
C ASP A 356 5.97 -33.97 21.80
N LEU A 357 6.98 -33.17 22.18
CA LEU A 357 8.25 -33.08 21.46
C LEU A 357 9.26 -34.18 21.86
N THR A 358 8.95 -34.95 22.90
CA THR A 358 9.80 -36.05 23.39
C THR A 358 9.53 -37.36 22.68
N GLN A 359 8.36 -37.47 22.02
CA GLN A 359 8.00 -38.63 21.22
C GLN A 359 9.08 -38.91 20.15
N PRO A 360 9.67 -40.12 20.15
CA PRO A 360 10.68 -40.48 19.16
C PRO A 360 10.09 -40.45 17.75
N THR A 361 10.85 -39.87 16.82
CA THR A 361 10.55 -39.87 15.39
C THR A 361 11.85 -40.04 14.60
N GLY A 362 11.74 -40.31 13.32
CA GLY A 362 12.88 -40.45 12.42
C GLY A 362 12.90 -39.33 11.40
N LEU A 363 14.09 -38.96 10.93
CA LEU A 363 14.28 -38.02 9.83
C LEU A 363 15.28 -38.60 8.85
N LYS A 364 14.87 -38.70 7.57
CA LYS A 364 15.72 -39.11 6.46
C LYS A 364 15.84 -37.96 5.47
N ALA A 365 16.74 -37.03 5.76
CA ALA A 365 17.03 -35.89 4.90
C ALA A 365 18.40 -36.12 4.24
N ALA A 366 18.45 -36.57 2.98
CA ALA A 366 19.70 -36.72 2.23
C ALA A 366 19.70 -35.76 1.03
N GLY A 367 20.37 -34.61 1.17
CA GLY A 367 20.34 -33.55 0.16
C GLY A 367 19.01 -32.78 0.12
N VAL A 368 18.21 -32.86 1.18
CA VAL A 368 16.90 -32.20 1.30
C VAL A 368 17.10 -30.77 1.82
N ALA A 369 16.33 -29.81 1.33
CA ALA A 369 16.39 -28.45 1.83
C ALA A 369 15.97 -28.40 3.31
N ILE A 370 16.60 -27.53 4.09
CA ILE A 370 16.29 -27.35 5.52
C ILE A 370 14.81 -27.03 5.72
N ARG A 371 14.23 -26.20 4.84
CA ARG A 371 12.80 -25.87 4.84
C ARG A 371 11.92 -27.12 4.81
N ASP A 372 12.24 -28.08 3.95
CA ASP A 372 11.45 -29.30 3.77
C ASP A 372 11.63 -30.24 4.96
N ALA A 373 12.85 -30.35 5.50
CA ALA A 373 13.12 -31.11 6.72
C ALA A 373 12.39 -30.53 7.94
N LEU A 374 12.33 -29.20 8.07
CA LEU A 374 11.54 -28.53 9.10
C LEU A 374 10.04 -28.74 8.89
N ALA A 375 9.56 -28.69 7.65
CA ALA A 375 8.15 -28.94 7.34
C ALA A 375 7.71 -30.36 7.76
N ASP A 376 8.54 -31.38 7.53
CA ASP A 376 8.27 -32.76 7.95
C ASP A 376 8.24 -32.90 9.48
N LEU A 377 9.20 -32.29 10.17
CA LEU A 377 9.28 -32.36 11.64
C LEU A 377 8.17 -31.56 12.34
N LEU A 378 7.75 -30.42 11.79
CA LEU A 378 6.81 -29.49 12.43
C LEU A 378 5.35 -29.72 11.98
N GLY A 379 5.13 -29.92 10.67
CA GLY A 379 3.80 -29.95 10.07
C GLY A 379 2.92 -31.08 10.58
N ASN A 380 3.52 -32.26 10.79
CA ASN A 380 2.80 -33.46 11.25
C ASN A 380 2.25 -33.35 12.68
N VAL A 381 2.68 -32.34 13.45
CA VAL A 381 2.25 -32.13 14.83
C VAL A 381 1.65 -30.75 15.10
N GLY A 382 1.24 -30.05 14.04
CA GLY A 382 0.58 -28.76 14.16
C GLY A 382 1.49 -27.65 14.68
N LEU A 383 2.80 -27.79 14.51
CA LEU A 383 3.78 -26.73 14.78
C LEU A 383 4.12 -25.98 13.49
N SER A 384 4.53 -24.73 13.66
CA SER A 384 5.08 -23.91 12.59
C SER A 384 6.10 -22.93 13.20
N TYR A 385 6.72 -22.10 12.38
CA TYR A 385 7.71 -21.14 12.83
C TYR A 385 7.46 -19.75 12.25
N ARG A 386 7.92 -18.73 12.98
CA ARG A 386 8.07 -17.35 12.51
C ARG A 386 9.56 -16.97 12.52
N VAL A 387 9.98 -16.16 11.55
CA VAL A 387 11.28 -15.49 11.57
C VAL A 387 11.19 -14.22 12.43
N THR A 388 11.98 -14.13 13.50
CA THR A 388 12.01 -12.94 14.36
C THR A 388 12.86 -11.82 13.77
N GLU A 389 12.73 -10.59 14.28
CA GLU A 389 13.61 -9.45 13.92
C GLU A 389 15.11 -9.74 14.12
N GLU A 390 15.45 -10.63 15.05
CA GLU A 390 16.84 -11.06 15.28
C GLU A 390 17.30 -12.15 14.29
N GLY A 391 16.44 -12.61 13.38
CA GLY A 391 16.72 -13.69 12.45
C GLY A 391 16.74 -15.09 13.08
N ARG A 392 16.00 -15.28 14.19
CA ARG A 392 15.79 -16.60 14.81
C ARG A 392 14.52 -17.24 14.27
N LEU A 393 14.44 -18.57 14.33
CA LEU A 393 13.19 -19.29 14.11
C LEU A 393 12.48 -19.50 15.45
N TYR A 394 11.37 -18.81 15.64
CA TYR A 394 10.49 -18.99 16.79
C TYR A 394 9.45 -20.07 16.46
N ILE A 395 9.62 -21.25 17.04
CA ILE A 395 8.77 -22.43 16.85
C ILE A 395 7.60 -22.36 17.83
N THR A 396 6.38 -22.33 17.30
CA THR A 396 5.14 -22.27 18.07
C THR A 396 4.04 -23.07 17.36
N THR A 397 2.81 -23.02 17.87
CA THR A 397 1.70 -23.77 17.28
C THR A 397 1.19 -23.07 16.01
N ALA A 398 0.88 -23.85 14.97
CA ALA A 398 0.31 -23.34 13.74
C ALA A 398 -1.00 -22.60 13.99
N ALA A 399 -1.80 -23.07 14.97
CA ALA A 399 -3.02 -22.40 15.41
C ALA A 399 -2.76 -20.99 15.96
N ARG A 400 -1.69 -20.79 16.75
CA ARG A 400 -1.36 -19.47 17.32
C ARG A 400 -0.83 -18.50 16.26
N LEU A 401 -0.01 -18.99 15.32
CA LEU A 401 0.41 -18.19 14.16
C LEU A 401 -0.77 -17.85 13.26
N ALA A 402 -1.70 -18.79 13.04
CA ALA A 402 -2.93 -18.54 12.29
C ALA A 402 -3.87 -17.58 13.03
N GLU A 403 -3.98 -17.65 14.35
CA GLU A 403 -4.79 -16.71 15.15
C GLU A 403 -4.21 -15.29 15.07
N GLU A 404 -2.89 -15.14 15.12
CA GLU A 404 -2.24 -13.84 14.93
C GLU A 404 -2.35 -13.35 13.48
N ALA A 405 -2.19 -14.25 12.50
CA ALA A 405 -2.40 -13.95 11.09
C ALA A 405 -3.87 -13.59 10.81
N ASN A 406 -4.83 -14.18 11.50
CA ASN A 406 -6.25 -13.84 11.44
C ASN A 406 -6.55 -12.55 12.22
N LYS A 407 -5.81 -12.23 13.30
CA LYS A 407 -5.87 -10.91 13.95
C LYS A 407 -5.27 -9.81 13.05
N LYS A 408 -4.27 -10.14 12.24
CA LYS A 408 -3.62 -9.24 11.27
C LYS A 408 -4.27 -9.28 9.88
N GLY A 409 -5.15 -10.25 9.60
CA GLY A 409 -5.61 -10.61 8.26
C GLY A 409 -7.07 -11.04 8.18
N ALA A 410 -7.87 -10.88 9.25
CA ALA A 410 -9.31 -10.85 9.11
C ALA A 410 -9.62 -9.76 8.08
N VAL A 411 -10.32 -10.15 7.01
CA VAL A 411 -10.85 -9.21 6.02
C VAL A 411 -11.65 -8.19 6.80
N VAL A 412 -11.07 -7.00 6.99
CA VAL A 412 -11.71 -5.94 7.74
C VAL A 412 -12.83 -5.49 6.79
N GLU A 413 -14.05 -5.97 7.02
CA GLU A 413 -15.25 -5.53 6.29
C GLU A 413 -16.03 -4.52 7.15
N GLY A 414 -16.20 -3.31 6.62
CA GLY A 414 -17.02 -2.29 7.24
C GLY A 414 -18.50 -2.55 7.14
N PRO A 415 -19.29 -1.80 7.92
CA PRO A 415 -20.72 -1.97 7.93
C PRO A 415 -21.27 -1.68 6.52
N PRO A 416 -22.22 -2.49 6.03
CA PRO A 416 -22.83 -2.28 4.74
C PRO A 416 -23.63 -0.97 4.72
N VAL A 417 -23.34 -0.11 3.75
CA VAL A 417 -24.05 1.15 3.52
C VAL A 417 -24.82 1.06 2.20
N LYS A 418 -26.12 1.35 2.25
CA LYS A 418 -26.96 1.41 1.06
C LYS A 418 -26.79 2.74 0.35
N LEU A 419 -26.68 2.68 -0.97
CA LEU A 419 -26.61 3.82 -1.86
C LEU A 419 -27.69 3.70 -2.93
N VAL A 420 -28.60 4.66 -2.93
CA VAL A 420 -29.62 4.81 -3.97
C VAL A 420 -29.03 5.55 -5.16
N MET A 421 -29.23 5.01 -6.35
CA MET A 421 -28.70 5.58 -7.59
C MET A 421 -29.70 6.58 -8.20
N SER A 422 -29.18 7.58 -8.92
CA SER A 422 -30.03 8.45 -9.73
C SER A 422 -30.77 7.67 -10.82
N GLN A 423 -31.80 8.29 -11.39
CA GLN A 423 -32.29 7.89 -12.71
C GLN A 423 -31.18 8.04 -13.76
N PRO A 424 -31.18 7.22 -14.83
CA PRO A 424 -30.25 7.39 -15.95
C PRO A 424 -30.32 8.79 -16.54
N ARG A 425 -29.16 9.41 -16.77
CA ARG A 425 -29.05 10.71 -17.42
C ARG A 425 -27.97 10.68 -18.49
N LYS A 426 -28.20 11.38 -19.60
CA LYS A 426 -27.20 11.50 -20.68
C LYS A 426 -26.13 12.53 -20.30
N PRO A 427 -24.88 12.38 -20.76
CA PRO A 427 -23.82 13.37 -20.49
C PRO A 427 -24.13 14.78 -20.97
N THR A 428 -24.99 14.92 -21.98
CA THR A 428 -25.45 16.20 -22.52
C THR A 428 -26.48 16.91 -21.63
N ASP A 429 -27.04 16.24 -20.63
CA ASP A 429 -28.01 16.83 -19.69
C ASP A 429 -27.25 17.68 -18.64
N PRO A 430 -27.58 18.98 -18.48
CA PRO A 430 -26.95 19.83 -17.46
C PRO A 430 -27.02 19.25 -16.04
N SER A 431 -28.13 18.57 -15.70
CA SER A 431 -28.29 17.95 -14.39
C SER A 431 -27.35 16.75 -14.17
N TYR A 432 -26.84 16.14 -15.24
CA TYR A 432 -25.78 15.14 -15.13
C TYR A 432 -24.46 15.78 -14.72
N HIS A 433 -24.14 16.95 -15.28
CA HIS A 433 -22.94 17.72 -14.93
C HIS A 433 -22.98 18.17 -13.47
N GLU A 434 -24.14 18.62 -12.99
CA GLU A 434 -24.37 18.98 -11.58
C GLU A 434 -24.10 17.82 -10.61
N LEU A 435 -24.54 16.61 -10.98
CA LEU A 435 -24.34 15.37 -10.22
C LEU A 435 -22.92 14.81 -10.33
N THR A 436 -22.11 15.24 -11.29
CA THR A 436 -20.79 14.67 -11.57
C THR A 436 -19.69 15.71 -11.43
N ARG A 437 -19.38 16.44 -12.51
CA ARG A 437 -18.28 17.38 -12.58
C ARG A 437 -18.42 18.49 -11.54
N ASP A 438 -19.58 19.10 -11.39
CA ASP A 438 -19.76 20.20 -10.42
C ASP A 438 -19.77 19.71 -8.96
N ALA A 439 -20.28 18.49 -8.72
CA ALA A 439 -20.17 17.84 -7.42
C ALA A 439 -18.70 17.56 -7.07
N MET A 440 -17.94 17.00 -8.01
CA MET A 440 -16.52 16.71 -7.82
C MET A 440 -15.69 17.99 -7.65
N THR A 441 -15.97 19.05 -8.43
CA THR A 441 -15.34 20.36 -8.28
C THR A 441 -15.50 20.87 -6.85
N ARG A 442 -16.74 20.89 -6.33
CA ARG A 442 -17.02 21.36 -4.96
C ARG A 442 -16.31 20.53 -3.90
N ARG A 443 -16.23 19.21 -4.06
CA ARG A 443 -15.55 18.30 -3.13
C ARG A 443 -14.04 18.53 -3.14
N LEU A 444 -13.40 18.56 -4.31
CA LEU A 444 -11.97 18.82 -4.44
C LEU A 444 -11.56 20.21 -3.95
N GLU A 445 -12.34 21.25 -4.28
CA GLU A 445 -12.13 22.60 -3.73
C GLU A 445 -12.32 22.62 -2.20
N GLY A 446 -13.30 21.89 -1.68
CA GLY A 446 -13.57 21.72 -0.25
C GLY A 446 -12.41 21.04 0.51
N GLN A 447 -11.66 20.16 -0.16
CA GLN A 447 -10.42 19.57 0.35
C GLN A 447 -9.22 20.55 0.31
N GLY A 448 -9.43 21.75 -0.24
CA GLY A 448 -8.45 22.84 -0.28
C GLY A 448 -7.63 22.91 -1.56
N LEU A 449 -7.89 22.04 -2.56
CA LEU A 449 -7.24 22.12 -3.86
C LEU A 449 -7.60 23.43 -4.56
N ARG A 450 -6.66 23.96 -5.33
CA ARG A 450 -6.87 25.20 -6.09
C ARG A 450 -7.77 24.95 -7.29
N LYS A 451 -8.59 25.95 -7.66
CA LYS A 451 -9.57 25.85 -8.75
C LYS A 451 -8.95 25.49 -10.10
N ASP A 452 -7.80 26.07 -10.42
CA ASP A 452 -7.05 25.79 -11.65
C ASP A 452 -6.54 24.32 -11.69
N VAL A 453 -6.10 23.79 -10.54
CA VAL A 453 -5.73 22.37 -10.40
C VAL A 453 -6.95 21.46 -10.55
N VAL A 454 -8.06 21.79 -9.92
CA VAL A 454 -9.32 21.02 -10.03
C VAL A 454 -9.81 20.98 -11.48
N GLN A 455 -9.83 22.13 -12.15
CA GLN A 455 -10.20 22.22 -13.57
C GLN A 455 -9.30 21.33 -14.44
N LEU A 456 -7.98 21.39 -14.22
CA LEU A 456 -7.02 20.57 -14.94
C LEU A 456 -7.26 19.06 -14.76
N ILE A 457 -7.52 18.61 -13.53
CA ILE A 457 -7.84 17.20 -13.24
C ILE A 457 -9.09 16.79 -14.02
N LEU A 458 -10.15 17.59 -13.96
CA LEU A 458 -11.43 17.28 -14.61
C LEU A 458 -11.34 17.36 -16.15
N ASP A 459 -10.55 18.27 -16.71
CA ASP A 459 -10.34 18.35 -18.15
C ASP A 459 -9.46 17.23 -18.71
N THR A 460 -8.64 16.63 -17.85
CA THR A 460 -7.79 15.49 -18.22
C THR A 460 -8.51 14.16 -18.04
N HIS A 461 -9.20 13.98 -16.91
CA HIS A 461 -9.74 12.68 -16.50
C HIS A 461 -11.26 12.63 -16.43
N GLY A 462 -11.94 13.78 -16.41
CA GLY A 462 -13.38 13.85 -16.11
C GLY A 462 -14.25 13.05 -17.09
N LYS A 463 -13.89 12.97 -18.37
CA LYS A 463 -14.62 12.11 -19.32
C LYS A 463 -14.49 10.63 -18.94
N ALA A 464 -13.30 10.15 -18.61
CA ALA A 464 -13.12 8.75 -18.23
C ALA A 464 -13.74 8.43 -16.85
N LEU A 465 -13.80 9.42 -15.95
CA LEU A 465 -14.45 9.29 -14.64
C LEU A 465 -15.97 9.30 -14.75
N PHE A 466 -16.56 10.15 -15.60
CA PHE A 466 -18.02 10.37 -15.64
C PHE A 466 -18.69 9.86 -16.91
N GLU A 467 -17.98 9.30 -17.86
CA GLU A 467 -18.56 8.56 -18.99
C GLU A 467 -17.88 7.20 -19.13
N PRO A 468 -17.79 6.38 -18.05
CA PRO A 468 -17.03 5.14 -18.09
C PRO A 468 -17.76 4.09 -18.92
N GLY A 469 -17.00 3.26 -19.65
CA GLY A 469 -17.55 2.12 -20.39
C GLY A 469 -18.04 0.97 -19.50
N GLU A 470 -17.77 1.04 -18.19
CA GLU A 470 -18.15 0.06 -17.19
C GLU A 470 -18.50 0.74 -15.86
N LEU A 471 -19.07 -0.01 -14.92
CA LEU A 471 -19.33 0.52 -13.58
C LEU A 471 -18.01 0.78 -12.85
N ILE A 472 -17.86 1.99 -12.32
CA ILE A 472 -16.74 2.36 -11.45
C ILE A 472 -17.22 2.89 -10.10
N VAL A 473 -16.36 2.75 -9.10
CA VAL A 473 -16.49 3.41 -7.81
C VAL A 473 -15.36 4.43 -7.67
N LEU A 474 -15.71 5.66 -7.34
CA LEU A 474 -14.77 6.70 -6.96
C LEU A 474 -14.75 6.82 -5.44
N ALA A 475 -13.59 7.00 -4.83
CA ALA A 475 -13.47 7.27 -3.41
C ALA A 475 -12.22 8.08 -3.11
N HIS A 476 -12.31 9.08 -2.25
CA HIS A 476 -11.13 9.76 -1.72
C HIS A 476 -10.62 9.03 -0.49
N LEU A 477 -9.30 8.88 -0.42
CA LEU A 477 -8.63 8.44 0.79
C LEU A 477 -8.49 9.60 1.77
N ALA A 478 -8.67 9.30 3.05
CA ALA A 478 -8.33 10.23 4.11
C ALA A 478 -6.83 10.55 4.09
N ARG A 479 -6.44 11.78 4.43
CA ARG A 479 -5.04 12.26 4.38
C ARG A 479 -4.09 11.34 5.14
N GLU A 480 -4.52 10.82 6.29
CA GLU A 480 -3.74 9.91 7.11
C GLU A 480 -3.38 8.61 6.35
N THR A 481 -4.30 8.13 5.52
CA THR A 481 -4.08 6.93 4.69
C THR A 481 -3.08 7.19 3.58
N ILE A 482 -3.13 8.40 3.01
CA ILE A 482 -2.15 8.85 2.01
C ILE A 482 -0.76 8.92 2.67
N ASP A 483 -0.62 9.60 3.80
CA ASP A 483 0.64 9.78 4.54
C ASP A 483 1.25 8.45 5.07
N GLU A 484 0.40 7.45 5.37
CA GLU A 484 0.84 6.10 5.73
C GLU A 484 1.37 5.30 4.55
N THR A 485 0.89 5.59 3.33
CA THR A 485 1.18 4.80 2.12
C THR A 485 2.31 5.44 1.31
N VAL A 486 2.21 6.75 1.07
CA VAL A 486 3.18 7.58 0.35
C VAL A 486 3.45 8.83 1.17
N VAL A 487 4.62 8.90 1.79
CA VAL A 487 5.08 10.12 2.47
C VAL A 487 5.61 11.08 1.43
N LEU A 488 5.18 12.34 1.51
CA LEU A 488 5.71 13.45 0.75
C LEU A 488 6.07 14.56 1.73
N ASP A 489 7.36 14.81 1.90
CA ASP A 489 7.89 15.86 2.75
C ASP A 489 8.49 16.96 1.89
N VAL A 490 8.20 18.21 2.24
CA VAL A 490 8.77 19.40 1.59
C VAL A 490 9.40 20.28 2.66
N PHE A 491 10.67 20.60 2.48
CA PHE A 491 11.45 21.43 3.40
C PHE A 491 12.05 22.65 2.67
N PRO A 492 12.05 23.86 3.27
CA PRO A 492 11.37 24.19 4.52
C PRO A 492 9.84 24.07 4.41
N PRO A 493 9.12 23.84 5.54
CA PRO A 493 7.69 23.51 5.50
C PRO A 493 6.87 24.57 4.75
N PRO A 494 6.01 24.16 3.81
CA PRO A 494 5.19 25.09 3.03
C PRO A 494 4.13 25.75 3.90
N LYS A 495 3.75 26.98 3.56
CA LYS A 495 2.63 27.72 4.17
C LYS A 495 1.31 26.93 4.10
N LYS A 496 1.10 26.22 2.99
CA LYS A 496 -0.08 25.39 2.77
C LYS A 496 0.33 24.09 2.08
N PHE A 497 -0.17 22.97 2.61
CA PHE A 497 0.08 21.65 2.03
C PHE A 497 -1.20 20.86 1.89
N VAL A 498 -1.64 20.66 0.65
CA VAL A 498 -2.86 19.94 0.28
C VAL A 498 -2.47 18.66 -0.43
N ARG A 499 -3.06 17.55 0.00
CA ARG A 499 -2.90 16.23 -0.64
C ARG A 499 -4.27 15.64 -0.84
N SER A 500 -4.57 15.17 -2.05
CA SER A 500 -5.83 14.52 -2.39
C SER A 500 -5.56 13.28 -3.25
N ALA A 501 -6.04 12.12 -2.82
CA ALA A 501 -5.91 10.88 -3.57
C ALA A 501 -7.29 10.31 -3.91
N LEU A 502 -7.63 10.33 -5.19
CA LEU A 502 -8.81 9.71 -5.75
C LEU A 502 -8.49 8.27 -6.14
N VAL A 503 -9.17 7.31 -5.51
CA VAL A 503 -9.14 5.90 -5.91
C VAL A 503 -10.30 5.63 -6.86
N VAL A 504 -9.98 5.09 -8.03
CA VAL A 504 -10.92 4.61 -9.04
C VAL A 504 -10.91 3.09 -9.02
N VAL A 505 -12.01 2.49 -8.57
CA VAL A 505 -12.18 1.03 -8.56
C VAL A 505 -13.06 0.62 -9.74
N HIS A 506 -12.53 -0.22 -10.63
CA HIS A 506 -13.24 -0.77 -11.80
C HIS A 506 -13.39 -2.29 -11.72
N GLY A 507 -14.18 -2.89 -12.61
CA GLY A 507 -14.48 -4.33 -12.57
C GLY A 507 -15.19 -4.79 -11.29
N VAL A 508 -15.85 -3.86 -10.59
CA VAL A 508 -16.56 -4.07 -9.31
C VAL A 508 -18.03 -4.42 -9.47
N ASP A 509 -18.55 -4.39 -10.69
CA ASP A 509 -19.96 -4.67 -10.94
C ASP A 509 -20.32 -6.11 -10.54
N PRO A 510 -21.21 -6.32 -9.55
CA PRO A 510 -21.61 -7.65 -9.10
C PRO A 510 -22.14 -8.53 -10.25
N ARG A 511 -22.76 -7.91 -11.25
CA ARG A 511 -23.33 -8.59 -12.42
C ARG A 511 -22.27 -9.24 -13.31
N LEU A 512 -21.02 -8.78 -13.25
CA LEU A 512 -19.93 -9.38 -14.02
C LEU A 512 -19.56 -10.78 -13.49
N GLN A 513 -19.66 -11.00 -12.17
CA GLN A 513 -19.45 -12.32 -11.57
C GLN A 513 -20.56 -13.29 -12.01
N ASP A 514 -21.81 -12.84 -11.99
CA ASP A 514 -22.94 -13.64 -12.46
C ASP A 514 -22.79 -13.99 -13.95
N ARG A 515 -22.37 -13.03 -14.77
CA ARG A 515 -22.07 -13.24 -16.18
C ARG A 515 -20.90 -14.21 -16.38
N ALA A 516 -19.84 -14.10 -15.58
CA ALA A 516 -18.71 -15.03 -15.62
C ALA A 516 -19.18 -16.46 -15.32
N ARG A 517 -19.97 -16.66 -14.27
CA ARG A 517 -20.55 -17.97 -13.91
C ARG A 517 -21.44 -18.54 -15.02
N GLN A 518 -22.21 -17.70 -15.71
CA GLN A 518 -23.01 -18.13 -16.86
C GLN A 518 -22.13 -18.54 -18.05
N LEU A 519 -21.05 -17.79 -18.34
CA LEU A 519 -20.10 -18.13 -19.41
C LEU A 519 -19.32 -19.40 -19.08
N VAL A 520 -18.96 -19.63 -17.82
CA VAL A 520 -18.32 -20.88 -17.36
C VAL A 520 -19.20 -22.08 -17.71
N LYS A 521 -20.51 -22.02 -17.46
CA LYS A 521 -21.45 -23.10 -17.86
C LYS A 521 -21.44 -23.35 -19.38
N GLN A 522 -21.23 -22.31 -20.17
CA GLN A 522 -21.15 -22.41 -21.64
C GLN A 522 -19.83 -23.02 -22.13
N LEU A 523 -18.81 -23.17 -21.27
CA LEU A 523 -17.59 -23.90 -21.61
C LEU A 523 -17.84 -25.40 -21.81
N GLY A 524 -18.90 -25.97 -21.24
CA GLY A 524 -19.32 -27.36 -21.44
C GLY A 524 -20.40 -27.54 -22.52
N ASP A 525 -20.73 -26.48 -23.27
CA ASP A 525 -21.77 -26.55 -24.29
C ASP A 525 -21.38 -27.56 -25.39
N LYS A 526 -22.34 -28.30 -25.96
CA LYS A 526 -22.06 -29.30 -27.01
C LYS A 526 -21.50 -28.67 -28.29
N ALA A 527 -21.91 -27.45 -28.62
CA ALA A 527 -21.46 -26.75 -29.81
C ALA A 527 -20.11 -26.07 -29.58
N TYR A 528 -19.12 -26.44 -30.39
CA TYR A 528 -17.76 -25.88 -30.33
C TYR A 528 -17.74 -24.35 -30.40
N LYS A 529 -18.56 -23.75 -31.26
CA LYS A 529 -18.65 -22.28 -31.42
C LYS A 529 -19.07 -21.58 -30.12
N THR A 530 -19.98 -22.18 -29.36
CA THR A 530 -20.43 -21.63 -28.08
C THR A 530 -19.29 -21.64 -27.06
N ARG A 531 -18.55 -22.76 -26.98
CA ARG A 531 -17.37 -22.88 -26.08
C ARG A 531 -16.30 -21.84 -26.38
N GLU A 532 -15.92 -21.70 -27.66
CA GLU A 532 -14.92 -20.71 -28.07
C GLU A 532 -15.37 -19.27 -27.79
N SER A 533 -16.65 -18.96 -28.03
CA SER A 533 -17.21 -17.65 -27.72
C SER A 533 -17.20 -17.37 -26.21
N ALA A 534 -17.57 -18.36 -25.40
CA ALA A 534 -17.54 -18.25 -23.94
C ALA A 534 -16.11 -18.06 -23.43
N GLU A 535 -15.13 -18.81 -23.95
CA GLU A 535 -13.72 -18.66 -23.60
C GLU A 535 -13.20 -17.26 -23.92
N SER A 536 -13.49 -16.76 -25.13
CA SER A 536 -13.09 -15.41 -25.55
C SER A 536 -13.71 -14.33 -24.65
N ARG A 537 -14.98 -14.49 -24.26
CA ARG A 537 -15.66 -13.55 -23.36
C ARG A 537 -15.13 -13.61 -21.93
N LEU A 538 -14.78 -14.80 -21.43
CA LEU A 538 -14.16 -14.96 -20.11
C LEU A 538 -12.76 -14.32 -20.07
N LEU A 539 -11.96 -14.48 -21.14
CA LEU A 539 -10.69 -13.76 -21.27
C LEU A 539 -10.89 -12.25 -21.28
N ALA A 540 -11.92 -11.75 -21.99
CA ALA A 540 -12.24 -10.33 -22.02
C ALA A 540 -12.70 -9.77 -20.66
N LEU A 541 -13.35 -10.60 -19.81
CA LEU A 541 -13.68 -10.23 -18.42
C LEU A 541 -12.43 -10.15 -17.52
N GLY A 542 -11.32 -10.79 -17.91
CA GLY A 542 -10.04 -10.68 -17.22
C GLY A 542 -10.09 -11.15 -15.76
N PRO A 543 -9.54 -10.40 -14.79
CA PRO A 543 -9.50 -10.79 -13.37
C PRO A 543 -10.87 -11.06 -12.76
N VAL A 544 -11.92 -10.43 -13.28
CA VAL A 544 -13.28 -10.60 -12.76
C VAL A 544 -13.77 -12.03 -13.00
N ALA A 545 -13.28 -12.73 -14.03
CA ALA A 545 -13.64 -14.12 -14.27
C ALA A 545 -12.93 -15.11 -13.33
N VAL A 546 -11.83 -14.72 -12.67
CA VAL A 546 -10.96 -15.65 -11.92
C VAL A 546 -11.70 -16.45 -10.84
N PRO A 547 -12.51 -15.85 -9.94
CA PRO A 547 -13.21 -16.62 -8.92
C PRO A 547 -14.15 -17.69 -9.52
N ALA A 548 -14.87 -17.32 -10.59
CA ALA A 548 -15.76 -18.26 -11.28
C ALA A 548 -15.00 -19.39 -12.00
N LEU A 549 -13.80 -19.11 -12.50
CA LEU A 549 -12.92 -20.10 -13.13
C LEU A 549 -12.27 -21.03 -12.10
N GLU A 550 -11.86 -20.51 -10.94
CA GLU A 550 -11.33 -21.30 -9.84
C GLU A 550 -12.39 -22.27 -9.30
N ASP A 551 -13.63 -21.80 -9.12
CA ASP A 551 -14.76 -22.66 -8.77
C ASP A 551 -14.98 -23.77 -9.82
N ALA A 552 -14.79 -23.44 -11.11
CA ALA A 552 -14.99 -24.35 -12.24
C ALA A 552 -13.93 -25.45 -12.36
N LEU A 553 -12.77 -25.32 -11.71
CA LEU A 553 -11.76 -26.40 -11.65
C LEU A 553 -12.29 -27.66 -10.96
N ARG A 554 -13.35 -27.52 -10.16
CA ARG A 554 -14.01 -28.63 -9.45
C ARG A 554 -15.29 -29.10 -10.13
N ASP A 555 -15.56 -28.64 -11.36
CA ASP A 555 -16.75 -29.05 -12.11
C ASP A 555 -16.67 -30.54 -12.49
N LYS A 556 -17.83 -31.19 -12.62
CA LYS A 556 -17.93 -32.60 -13.02
C LYS A 556 -17.70 -32.78 -14.52
N ASP A 557 -17.96 -31.75 -15.31
CA ASP A 557 -17.65 -31.75 -16.73
C ASP A 557 -16.15 -31.49 -16.95
N VAL A 558 -15.46 -32.50 -17.45
CA VAL A 558 -14.01 -32.46 -17.71
C VAL A 558 -13.64 -31.37 -18.71
N GLU A 559 -14.51 -31.05 -19.68
CA GLU A 559 -14.26 -29.97 -20.65
C GLU A 559 -14.29 -28.59 -19.96
N ILE A 560 -15.21 -28.37 -19.01
CA ILE A 560 -15.29 -27.14 -18.23
C ILE A 560 -14.03 -26.98 -17.38
N ALA A 561 -13.66 -28.00 -16.61
CA ALA A 561 -12.48 -27.96 -15.75
C ALA A 561 -11.19 -27.69 -16.55
N PHE A 562 -10.99 -28.41 -17.67
CA PHE A 562 -9.82 -28.25 -18.52
C PHE A 562 -9.72 -26.85 -19.16
N ARG A 563 -10.83 -26.29 -19.65
CA ARG A 563 -10.84 -24.94 -20.21
C ARG A 563 -10.64 -23.86 -19.14
N ALA A 564 -11.20 -24.07 -17.95
CA ALA A 564 -11.01 -23.16 -16.82
C ALA A 564 -9.54 -23.08 -16.40
N GLU A 565 -8.86 -24.23 -16.28
CA GLU A 565 -7.41 -24.31 -16.05
C GLU A 565 -6.63 -23.54 -17.13
N ARG A 566 -6.90 -23.79 -18.41
CA ARG A 566 -6.24 -23.09 -19.52
C ARG A 566 -6.45 -21.57 -19.46
N LEU A 567 -7.66 -21.14 -19.11
CA LEU A 567 -8.00 -19.73 -18.96
C LEU A 567 -7.26 -19.08 -17.79
N LEU A 568 -7.15 -19.76 -16.64
CA LEU A 568 -6.41 -19.28 -15.47
C LEU A 568 -4.92 -19.11 -15.80
N LEU A 569 -4.31 -20.06 -16.53
CA LEU A 569 -2.93 -19.92 -17.00
C LEU A 569 -2.75 -18.71 -17.93
N LYS A 570 -3.66 -18.49 -18.88
CA LYS A 570 -3.66 -17.30 -19.75
C LYS A 570 -3.81 -15.99 -18.96
N LEU A 571 -4.50 -16.03 -17.83
CA LEU A 571 -4.65 -14.91 -16.90
C LEU A 571 -3.50 -14.80 -15.88
N ASN A 572 -2.41 -15.57 -16.06
CA ASN A 572 -1.25 -15.63 -15.18
C ASN A 572 -1.59 -16.02 -13.72
N ARG A 573 -2.55 -16.93 -13.54
CA ARG A 573 -2.87 -17.53 -12.24
C ARG A 573 -2.24 -18.91 -12.13
N SER A 574 -1.67 -19.20 -10.97
CA SER A 574 -1.22 -20.54 -10.63
C SER A 574 -2.43 -21.44 -10.48
N VAL A 575 -2.43 -22.57 -11.19
CA VAL A 575 -3.47 -23.59 -11.05
C VAL A 575 -2.99 -24.61 -10.01
N PRO A 576 -3.82 -24.96 -9.01
CA PRO A 576 -3.48 -25.94 -7.96
C PRO A 576 -3.23 -27.35 -8.48
#